data_AF-A0A1F7K1R9-F1
#
_entry.id   AF-A0A1F7K1R9-F1
#
_cell.length_a   1.000
_cell.length_b   1.000
_cell.length_c   1.000
_cell.angle_alpha   90.00
_cell.angle_beta   90.00
_cell.angle_gamma   90.00
#
_symmetry.space_group_name_H-M   'P 1'
#
loop_
_entity.id
_entity.type
_entity.pdbx_description
1 polymer ?
#
loop_
_entity_poly.entity_id
_entity_poly.type
_entity_poly.pdbx_seq_one_letter_code
_entity_poly.pdbx_strand_id
1 'polypeptide(L)'
;MKLAPTTVWYLLFDVFHHWDFFNHISPWEQKIYSKLFFNKDLKNPAPILELLTFFERFGEYKQLTVRYIWEDAWWRRKHEHIPWLEKLIMV
;
A
#
# COMPACT_ATOMS: atom_id res chain seq x y z
N MET A 1 -18.71 -23.63 11.80
CA MET A 1 -18.78 -22.48 10.87
C MET A 1 -17.35 -22.10 10.51
N LYS A 2 -16.87 -22.45 9.30
CA LYS A 2 -15.50 -22.11 8.86
C LYS A 2 -15.59 -20.79 8.10
N LEU A 3 -15.16 -19.71 8.72
CA LEU A 3 -15.05 -18.41 8.07
C LEU A 3 -13.83 -18.43 7.15
N ALA A 4 -14.00 -17.99 5.90
CA ALA A 4 -12.88 -17.83 4.99
C ALA A 4 -11.95 -16.71 5.49
N PRO A 5 -10.62 -16.78 5.26
CA PRO A 5 -9.68 -15.72 5.67
C PRO A 5 -10.12 -14.33 5.20
N THR A 6 -10.73 -14.26 4.02
CA THR A 6 -11.28 -13.04 3.42
C THR A 6 -12.42 -12.44 4.27
N THR A 7 -13.28 -13.27 4.84
CA THR A 7 -14.39 -12.82 5.70
C THR A 7 -13.90 -12.30 7.05
N VAL A 8 -12.84 -12.91 7.60
CA VAL A 8 -12.18 -12.44 8.82
C VAL A 8 -11.53 -11.07 8.59
N TRP A 9 -10.97 -10.86 7.39
CA TRP A 9 -10.39 -9.59 6.96
C TRP A 9 -11.41 -8.44 6.95
N TYR A 10 -12.58 -8.66 6.36
CA TYR A 10 -13.67 -7.66 6.36
C TYR A 10 -14.15 -7.36 7.78
N LEU A 11 -14.32 -8.37 8.63
CA LEU A 11 -14.75 -8.16 10.02
C LEU A 11 -13.74 -7.35 10.85
N LEU A 12 -12.44 -7.64 10.73
CA LEU A 12 -11.38 -6.90 11.43
C LEU A 12 -11.29 -5.43 10.97
N PHE A 13 -11.48 -5.18 9.68
CA PHE A 13 -11.42 -3.84 9.10
C PHE A 13 -12.70 -3.01 9.36
N ASP A 14 -13.88 -3.58 9.08
CA ASP A 14 -15.16 -2.87 9.13
C ASP A 14 -15.78 -2.81 10.53
N VAL A 15 -15.61 -3.84 11.36
CA VAL A 15 -16.28 -3.92 12.69
C VAL A 15 -15.35 -3.54 13.82
N PHE A 16 -14.13 -4.09 13.83
CA PHE A 16 -13.19 -3.89 14.94
C PHE A 16 -12.32 -2.65 14.81
N HIS A 17 -12.42 -1.90 13.70
CA HIS A 17 -11.65 -0.68 13.47
C HIS A 17 -10.14 -0.85 13.74
N HIS A 18 -9.59 -2.04 13.46
CA HIS A 18 -8.15 -2.30 13.53
C HIS A 18 -7.45 -1.66 12.32
N TRP A 19 -7.50 -0.33 12.27
CA TRP A 19 -6.92 0.50 11.21
C TRP A 19 -5.39 0.60 11.33
N ASP A 20 -4.83 0.04 12.41
CA ASP A 20 -3.39 -0.05 12.68
C ASP A 20 -2.70 -1.29 12.06
N PHE A 21 -3.44 -2.16 11.38
CA PHE A 21 -2.87 -3.39 10.80
C PHE A 21 -2.18 -3.14 9.45
N PHE A 22 -1.17 -2.26 9.45
CA PHE A 22 -0.24 -2.04 8.34
C PHE A 22 1.16 -2.54 8.71
N ASN A 23 1.26 -3.79 9.15
CA ASN A 23 2.53 -4.40 9.58
C ASN A 23 3.23 -5.21 8.48
N HIS A 24 2.63 -5.28 7.29
CA HIS A 24 3.14 -6.05 6.17
C HIS A 24 3.03 -5.24 4.88
N ILE A 25 4.14 -5.19 4.14
CA ILE A 25 4.22 -4.61 2.81
C ILE A 25 4.80 -5.70 1.91
N SER A 26 4.06 -6.08 0.87
CA SER A 26 4.54 -7.07 -0.10
C SER A 26 5.72 -6.53 -0.92
N PRO A 27 6.59 -7.38 -1.50
CA PRO A 27 7.71 -6.91 -2.33
C PRO A 27 7.31 -6.06 -3.54
N TRP A 28 6.08 -6.23 -4.03
CA TRP A 28 5.52 -5.41 -5.11
C TRP A 28 5.12 -4.02 -4.60
N GLU A 29 4.37 -3.95 -3.50
CA GLU A 29 4.02 -2.68 -2.84
C GLU A 29 5.25 -1.91 -2.39
N GLN A 30 6.27 -2.62 -1.89
CA GLN A 30 7.56 -2.05 -1.49
C GLN A 30 8.17 -1.23 -2.62
N LYS A 31 8.17 -1.74 -3.86
CA LYS A 31 8.70 -1.04 -5.04
C LYS A 31 7.88 0.20 -5.37
N ILE A 32 6.55 0.10 -5.27
CA ILE A 32 5.64 1.22 -5.54
C ILE A 32 5.82 2.33 -4.50
N TYR A 33 5.77 2.00 -3.21
CA TYR A 33 5.95 2.99 -2.13
C TYR A 33 7.35 3.61 -2.14
N SER A 34 8.39 2.81 -2.44
CA SER A 34 9.74 3.33 -2.61
C SER A 34 9.84 4.34 -3.74
N LYS A 35 9.13 4.11 -4.85
CA LYS A 35 9.09 5.04 -5.98
C LYS A 35 8.23 6.27 -5.69
N LEU A 36 7.09 6.11 -5.02
CA LEU A 36 6.15 7.20 -4.73
C LEU A 36 6.65 8.15 -3.64
N PHE A 37 7.14 7.63 -2.51
CA PHE A 37 7.49 8.46 -1.34
C PHE A 37 8.97 8.83 -1.28
N PHE A 38 9.84 7.98 -1.83
CA PHE A 38 11.29 8.16 -1.74
C PHE A 38 11.95 8.39 -3.10
N ASN A 39 11.19 8.35 -4.20
CA ASN A 39 11.67 8.43 -5.58
C ASN A 39 12.84 7.46 -5.88
N LYS A 40 12.93 6.32 -5.17
CA LYS A 40 13.96 5.30 -5.37
C LYS A 40 13.69 4.50 -6.66
N ASP A 41 14.74 3.90 -7.20
CA ASP A 41 14.62 3.02 -8.38
C ASP A 41 13.92 1.70 -8.01
N LEU A 42 13.19 1.11 -8.97
CA LEU A 42 12.48 -0.16 -8.79
C LEU A 42 13.43 -1.35 -8.50
N LYS A 43 14.69 -1.24 -8.92
CA LYS A 43 15.74 -2.25 -8.68
C LYS A 43 16.37 -2.14 -7.29
N ASN A 44 16.26 -0.97 -6.64
CA ASN A 44 16.81 -0.72 -5.31
C ASN A 44 15.77 -0.02 -4.42
N PRO A 45 14.69 -0.72 -4.03
CA PRO A 45 13.64 -0.14 -3.20
C PRO A 45 14.16 0.18 -1.79
N ALA A 46 13.46 1.08 -1.10
CA ALA A 46 13.68 1.33 0.32
C ALA A 46 13.44 0.05 1.13
N PRO A 47 14.22 -0.18 2.20
CA PRO A 47 13.93 -1.21 3.19
C PRO A 47 12.47 -1.14 3.66
N ILE A 48 11.83 -2.31 3.85
CA ILE A 48 10.46 -2.40 4.35
C ILE A 48 10.32 -1.67 5.69
N LEU A 49 11.33 -1.77 6.55
CA LEU A 49 11.33 -1.09 7.84
C LEU A 49 11.27 0.44 7.68
N GLU A 50 12.02 1.03 6.74
CA GLU A 50 11.95 2.47 6.44
C GLU A 50 10.54 2.88 5.99
N LEU A 51 9.89 2.06 5.17
CA LEU A 51 8.53 2.30 4.70
C LEU A 51 7.51 2.22 5.85
N LEU A 52 7.59 1.19 6.68
CA LEU A 52 6.72 1.03 7.84
C LEU A 52 6.89 2.22 8.81
N THR A 53 8.13 2.58 9.14
CA THR A 53 8.42 3.77 9.97
C THR A 53 7.92 5.06 9.33
N PHE A 54 7.98 5.19 8.00
CA PHE A 54 7.40 6.35 7.31
C PHE A 54 5.88 6.41 7.50
N PHE A 55 5.19 5.27 7.45
CA PHE A 55 3.74 5.23 7.65
C PHE A 55 3.35 5.48 9.12
N GLU A 56 4.19 5.15 10.10
CA GLU A 56 3.93 5.43 11.52
C GLU A 56 3.50 6.88 11.80
N ARG A 57 4.02 7.85 11.04
CA ARG A 57 3.67 9.27 11.16
C ARG A 57 2.18 9.57 10.97
N PHE A 58 1.43 8.69 10.30
CA PHE A 58 0.00 8.86 10.03
C PHE A 58 -0.89 8.32 11.16
N GLY A 59 -0.30 7.71 12.20
CA GLY A 59 -1.03 7.21 13.37
C GLY A 59 -2.18 6.28 12.98
N GLU A 60 -3.35 6.48 13.58
CA GLU A 60 -4.54 5.65 13.33
C GLU A 60 -5.04 5.71 11.87
N TYR A 61 -4.56 6.67 11.07
CA TYR A 61 -4.96 6.88 9.68
C TYR A 61 -4.01 6.23 8.67
N LYS A 62 -3.03 5.42 9.11
CA LYS A 62 -2.09 4.69 8.24
C LYS A 62 -2.80 3.97 7.08
N GLN A 63 -3.80 3.15 7.41
CA GLN A 63 -4.51 2.35 6.42
C GLN A 63 -5.39 3.20 5.50
N LEU A 64 -5.98 4.28 6.01
CA LEU A 64 -6.72 5.24 5.20
C LEU A 64 -5.80 5.95 4.21
N THR A 65 -4.61 6.34 4.65
CA THR A 65 -3.58 6.97 3.82
C THR A 65 -3.19 6.03 2.68
N VAL A 66 -2.90 4.76 2.98
CA VAL A 66 -2.58 3.74 1.97
C VAL A 66 -3.71 3.63 0.93
N ARG A 67 -4.96 3.58 1.36
CA ARG A 67 -6.11 3.52 0.46
C ARG A 67 -6.18 4.73 -0.48
N TYR A 68 -5.99 5.95 0.05
CA TYR A 68 -5.98 7.16 -0.77
C TYR A 68 -4.82 7.18 -1.77
N ILE A 69 -3.65 6.69 -1.38
CA ILE A 69 -2.49 6.59 -2.28
C ILE A 69 -2.80 5.65 -3.45
N TRP A 70 -3.45 4.52 -3.18
CA TRP A 70 -3.88 3.59 -4.23
C TRP A 70 -4.90 4.22 -5.17
N GLU A 71 -5.87 4.93 -4.61
CA GLU A 71 -6.89 5.63 -5.40
C GLU A 71 -6.27 6.74 -6.26
N ASP A 72 -5.38 7.56 -5.70
CA ASP A 72 -4.63 8.58 -6.45
C ASP A 72 -3.79 7.95 -7.57
N ALA A 73 -3.02 6.89 -7.26
CA ALA A 73 -2.20 6.21 -8.26
C ALA A 73 -3.04 5.62 -9.41
N TRP A 74 -4.23 5.09 -9.08
CA TRP A 74 -5.18 4.59 -10.07
C TRP A 74 -5.74 5.71 -10.95
N TRP A 75 -6.18 6.81 -10.35
CA TRP A 75 -6.70 7.97 -11.08
C TRP A 75 -5.63 8.60 -11.97
N ARG A 76 -4.42 8.80 -11.45
CA ARG A 76 -3.31 9.34 -12.23
C ARG A 76 -2.99 8.45 -13.42
N ARG A 77 -2.93 7.12 -13.24
CA ARG A 77 -2.75 6.19 -14.37
C ARG A 77 -3.84 6.29 -15.44
N LYS A 78 -5.08 6.60 -15.04
CA LYS A 78 -6.20 6.73 -15.98
C LYS A 78 -6.09 7.98 -16.86
N HIS A 79 -5.47 9.04 -16.35
CA HIS A 79 -5.36 10.33 -17.03
C HIS A 79 -3.98 10.58 -17.64
N GLU A 80 -2.94 9.93 -17.10
CA GLU A 80 -1.55 10.10 -17.48
C GLU A 80 -0.90 8.74 -17.74
N HIS A 81 -0.03 8.67 -18.74
CA HIS A 81 0.78 7.49 -18.97
C HIS A 81 1.93 7.48 -17.95
N ILE A 82 1.99 6.45 -17.10
CA ILE A 82 3.00 6.33 -16.03
C ILE A 82 3.86 5.09 -16.31
N PRO A 83 4.95 5.22 -17.09
CA PRO A 83 5.67 4.07 -17.64
C PRO A 83 6.22 3.10 -16.60
N TRP A 84 6.64 3.60 -15.43
CA TRP A 84 7.20 2.77 -14.36
C TRP A 84 6.11 2.01 -13.61
N LEU A 85 4.91 2.58 -13.47
CA LEU A 85 3.79 2.00 -12.77
C LEU A 85 3.09 0.95 -13.64
N GLU A 86 2.95 1.23 -14.94
CA GLU A 86 2.41 0.28 -15.91
C GLU A 86 3.25 -1.00 -16.02
N LYS A 87 4.58 -0.88 -16.01
CA LYS A 87 5.50 -2.03 -15.96
C LYS A 87 5.29 -2.93 -14.74
N LEU A 88 4.77 -2.38 -13.63
CA LEU A 88 4.49 -3.14 -12.41
C LEU A 88 3.10 -3.76 -12.40
N ILE A 89 2.16 -3.27 -13.20
CA ILE A 89 0.76 -3.73 -13.21
C ILE A 89 0.45 -4.66 -14.40
N MET A 90 1.29 -4.70 -15.44
CA MET A 90 1.15 -5.63 -16.58
C MET A 90 1.67 -7.06 -16.28
N VAL A 91 1.47 -7.59 -15.08
CA VAL A 91 1.75 -9.00 -14.71
C VAL A 91 0.43 -9.76 -14.53
#